data_AF-A0A415MDY6-F1
#
_entry.id   AF-A0A415MDY6-F1
#
_cell.length_a   1.000
_cell.length_b   1.000
_cell.length_c   1.000
_cell.angle_alpha   90.00
_cell.angle_beta   90.00
_cell.angle_gamma   90.00
#
_symmetry.space_group_name_H-M   'P 1'
#
loop_
_entity.id
_entity.type
_entity.pdbx_description
1 polymer ?
#
loop_
_entity_poly.entity_id
_entity_poly.type
_entity_poly.pdbx_seq_one_letter_code
_entity_poly.pdbx_strand_id
1 'polypeptide(L)' 'MKILTRLFTKNLTKVPLLWITFNWKLFKKNGVKGSCMCNIHPSLKDDEHIKTIMQELCNYIRENYDMEEII' A
#
# COMPACT_ATOMS: atom_id res chain seq x y z
N MET A 1 8.32 15.72 12.31
CA MET A 1 8.83 14.53 11.56
C MET A 1 9.23 13.35 12.46
N LYS A 2 10.06 13.51 13.50
CA LYS A 2 10.59 12.37 14.29
C LYS A 2 9.56 11.45 14.97
N ILE A 3 8.39 11.96 15.39
CA ILE A 3 7.35 11.16 16.06
C ILE A 3 6.67 10.17 15.11
N LEU A 4 6.26 10.62 13.92
CA LEU A 4 5.65 9.76 12.91
C LEU A 4 6.63 8.67 12.46
N THR A 5 7.89 9.04 12.21
CA THR A 5 8.95 8.07 11.89
C THR A 5 9.08 7.03 12.99
N ARG A 6 9.14 7.43 14.27
CA ARG A 6 9.21 6.48 15.39
C ARG A 6 7.98 5.58 15.50
N LEU A 7 6.78 6.11 15.24
CA LEU A 7 5.55 5.31 15.28
C LEU A 7 5.57 4.20 14.21
N PHE A 8 5.84 4.56 12.96
CA PHE A 8 5.89 3.60 11.85
C PHE A 8 7.05 2.62 11.98
N THR A 9 8.16 3.03 12.59
CA THR A 9 9.34 2.19 12.75
C THR A 9 9.44 1.46 14.10
N LYS A 10 8.37 1.50 14.92
CA LYS A 10 8.38 0.95 16.28
C LYS A 10 9.63 1.38 17.06
N ASN A 11 9.87 2.70 17.12
CA ASN A 11 11.07 3.31 17.69
C ASN A 11 12.37 2.86 17.01
N LEU A 12 12.40 2.83 15.67
CA LEU A 12 13.56 2.44 14.86
C LEU A 12 14.00 0.98 15.01
N THR A 13 13.17 0.11 15.60
CA THR A 13 13.48 -1.33 15.73
C THR A 13 12.97 -2.15 14.56
N LYS A 14 12.02 -1.62 13.78
CA LYS A 14 11.45 -2.26 12.59
C LYS A 14 11.26 -1.21 11.52
N VAL A 15 11.63 -1.45 10.28
CA VAL A 15 11.36 -0.50 9.18
C VAL A 15 10.37 -1.16 8.22
N PRO A 16 9.20 -0.55 7.98
CA PRO A 16 8.27 -1.10 6.99
C PRO A 16 8.87 -0.92 5.60
N LEU A 17 9.03 -2.03 4.87
CA LEU A 17 9.62 -2.04 3.54
C LEU A 17 8.57 -1.87 2.45
N LEU A 18 7.40 -2.48 2.64
CA LEU A 18 6.29 -2.51 1.70
C LEU A 18 4.98 -2.55 2.50
N TRP A 19 3.96 -1.80 2.09
CA TRP A 19 2.59 -1.99 2.59
C TRP A 19 1.56 -1.52 1.57
N ILE A 20 0.36 -2.10 1.66
CA ILE A 20 -0.77 -1.75 0.79
C ILE A 20 -1.73 -0.85 1.56
N THR A 21 -2.19 0.21 0.90
CA THR A 21 -3.23 1.10 1.42
C THR A 21 -4.43 1.10 0.48
N PHE A 22 -5.63 1.10 1.05
CA PHE A 22 -6.86 1.36 0.32
C PHE A 22 -7.30 2.82 0.52
N ASN A 23 -7.45 3.54 -0.59
CA ASN A 23 -7.88 4.92 -0.64
C ASN A 23 -9.39 4.99 -0.88
N TRP A 24 -10.15 5.02 0.22
CA TRP A 24 -11.61 5.09 0.20
C TRP A 24 -12.15 6.29 -0.58
N LYS A 25 -11.51 7.46 -0.42
CA LYS A 25 -11.94 8.68 -1.10
C LYS A 25 -11.79 8.55 -2.62
N LEU A 26 -10.69 7.96 -3.08
CA LEU A 26 -10.47 7.71 -4.50
C LEU A 26 -11.43 6.63 -5.03
N PHE A 27 -11.69 5.59 -4.23
CA PHE A 27 -12.66 4.56 -4.55
C PHE A 27 -14.06 5.13 -4.81
N LYS A 28 -14.58 5.97 -3.91
CA LYS A 28 -15.90 6.59 -4.10
C LYS A 28 -15.98 7.53 -5.31
N LYS A 29 -14.84 8.07 -5.78
CA LYS A 29 -14.79 8.96 -6.95
C LYS A 29 -14.64 8.21 -8.27
N ASN A 30 -13.76 7.20 -8.31
CA ASN A 30 -13.27 6.57 -9.55
C ASN A 30 -13.53 5.05 -9.60
N GLY A 31 -14.20 4.49 -8.59
CA GLY A 31 -14.39 3.06 -8.42
C GLY A 31 -13.10 2.32 -8.03
N VAL A 32 -13.04 1.03 -8.35
CA VAL A 32 -11.96 0.12 -7.94
C VAL A 32 -10.60 0.52 -8.51
N LYS A 33 -10.55 1.11 -9.71
CA LYS A 33 -9.27 1.36 -10.40
C LYS A 33 -8.42 2.40 -9.65
N GLY A 34 -7.20 1.99 -9.27
CA GLY A 34 -6.24 2.85 -8.58
C GLY A 34 -6.55 3.13 -7.10
N SER A 35 -7.64 2.58 -6.55
CA SER A 35 -8.01 2.78 -5.14
C SER A 35 -7.11 2.02 -4.17
N CYS A 36 -6.50 0.92 -4.60
CA CYS A 36 -5.48 0.20 -3.85
C CYS A 36 -4.08 0.71 -4.27
N MET A 37 -3.18 0.96 -3.33
CA MET A 37 -1.84 1.51 -3.63
C MET A 37 -0.78 0.78 -2.82
N CYS A 38 0.28 0.34 -3.49
CA CYS A 38 1.49 -0.14 -2.83
C CYS A 38 2.39 1.03 -2.47
N ASN A 39 2.81 1.10 -1.22
CA ASN A 39 3.81 2.03 -0.72
C ASN A 39 5.11 1.26 -0.55
N ILE A 40 6.16 1.72 -1.24
CA ILE A 40 7.46 1.04 -1.31
C ILE A 40 8.52 1.93 -0.67
N HIS A 41 9.35 1.33 0.19
CA HIS A 41 10.49 2.01 0.76
C HIS A 41 11.44 2.51 -0.35
N PRO A 42 12.00 3.73 -0.29
CA PRO A 42 12.82 4.29 -1.37
C PRO A 42 13.97 3.39 -1.84
N SER A 43 14.56 2.59 -0.95
CA SER A 43 15.64 1.65 -1.29
C SER A 43 15.21 0.49 -2.20
N LEU A 44 13.90 0.21 -2.29
CA LEU A 44 13.34 -0.88 -3.10
C LEU A 44 12.53 -0.36 -4.29
N LYS A 45 12.41 0.97 -4.43
CA LYS A 45 11.47 1.60 -5.38
C LYS A 45 11.80 1.34 -6.84
N ASP A 46 13.03 0.94 -7.15
CA ASP A 46 13.53 0.76 -8.53
C ASP A 46 13.64 -0.72 -8.91
N ASP A 47 13.27 -1.64 -8.01
CA ASP A 47 13.24 -3.07 -8.28
C ASP A 47 11.98 -3.47 -9.04
N GLU A 48 12.14 -3.87 -10.31
CA GLU A 48 11.03 -4.24 -11.18
C GLU A 48 10.31 -5.53 -10.76
N HIS A 49 11.02 -6.50 -10.17
CA HIS A 49 10.40 -7.74 -9.71
C HIS A 49 9.44 -7.45 -8.55
N ILE A 50 9.87 -6.62 -7.59
CA ILE A 50 9.04 -6.17 -6.48
C ILE A 50 7.83 -5.38 -6.99
N LYS A 51 8.03 -4.43 -7.91
CA LYS A 51 6.92 -3.64 -8.49
C LYS A 51 5.85 -4.53 -9.12
N THR A 52 6.25 -5.50 -9.94
CA THR A 52 5.32 -6.41 -10.62
C THR A 52 4.51 -7.21 -9.61
N ILE A 53 5.16 -7.88 -8.66
CA ILE A 53 4.45 -8.67 -7.62
C ILE A 53 3.48 -7.80 -6.82
N MET A 54 3.92 -6.59 -6.43
CA MET A 54 3.07 -5.70 -5.64
C MET A 54 1.87 -5.17 -6.44
N GLN A 55 2.05 -4.93 -7.74
CA GLN A 55 0.97 -4.53 -8.62
C GLN A 55 -0.05 -5.65 -8.81
N GLU A 56 0.43 -6.89 -9.01
CA GLU A 56 -0.40 -8.09 -9.11
C GLU A 56 -1.21 -8.31 -7.82
N LEU A 57 -0.57 -8.20 -6.66
CA LEU A 57 -1.24 -8.31 -5.37
C LEU A 57 -2.32 -7.22 -5.19
N CYS A 58 -2.03 -5.97 -5.58
CA CYS A 58 -3.03 -4.90 -5.54
C CYS A 58 -4.21 -5.18 -6.47
N ASN A 59 -3.97 -5.77 -7.66
CA ASN A 59 -5.05 -6.16 -8.57
C ASN A 59 -5.87 -7.30 -7.97
N TYR A 60 -5.20 -8.32 -7.43
CA TYR A 60 -5.85 -9.47 -6.79
C TYR A 60 -6.78 -9.02 -5.66
N ILE A 61 -6.33 -8.17 -4.74
CA ILE A 61 -7.16 -7.66 -3.64
C ILE A 61 -8.42 -6.97 -4.19
N ARG A 62 -8.24 -6.10 -5.19
CA ARG A 62 -9.34 -5.34 -5.81
C ARG A 62 -10.39 -6.21 -6.49
N GLU A 63 -9.96 -7.32 -7.08
CA GLU A 63 -10.82 -8.21 -7.86
C GLU A 63 -11.52 -9.26 -6.99
N ASN A 64 -10.93 -9.61 -5.85
CA ASN A 64 -11.37 -10.76 -5.02
C ASN A 64 -11.97 -10.36 -3.68
N TYR A 65 -11.84 -9.10 -3.24
CA TYR A 65 -12.39 -8.63 -1.97
C TYR A 65 -13.40 -7.51 -2.20
N ASP A 66 -14.49 -7.54 -1.43
CA ASP A 66 -15.39 -6.39 -1.37
C ASP A 66 -14.72 -5.26 -0.59
N MET A 67 -14.29 -4.25 -1.33
CA MET A 67 -13.59 -3.11 -0.77
C MET A 67 -14.50 -2.24 0.10
N GLU A 68 -15.83 -2.38 0.01
CA GLU A 68 -16.79 -1.69 0.89
C GLU A 68 -16.86 -2.30 2.29
N GLU A 69 -16.44 -3.56 2.47
CA GLU A 69 -16.42 -4.26 3.76
C GLU A 69 -15.10 -4.06 4.54
N ILE A 70 -14.09 -3.43 3.93
CA ILE A 70 -12.75 -3.27 4.53
C ILE A 70 -12.70 -2.15 5.60
N ILE A 71 -13.74 -1.31 5.72
CA ILE A 71 -13.74 -0.08 6.54
C ILE A 71 -14.63 -0.24 7.77
#